data_AF-A0A949CKF4-F1
#
_entry.id   AF-A0A949CKF4-F1
#
_cell.length_a   1.000
_cell.length_b   1.000
_cell.length_c   1.000
_cell.angle_alpha   90.00
_cell.angle_beta   90.00
_cell.angle_gamma   90.00
#
_symmetry.space_group_name_H-M   'P 1'
#
loop_
_entity.id
_entity.type
_entity.pdbx_description
1 polymer ?
#
loop_
_entity_poly.entity_id
_entity_poly.type
_entity_poly.pdbx_seq_one_letter_code
_entity_poly.pdbx_strand_id
1 'polypeptide(L)'
;MQVSETLIRTVVEQVLQQVRQGTPTMPATNPPTSSLQYGRYGLFLSVEDAVTAARKAFEQLRDRPIEHRRRIIEHIRRISIESSVELGTMEMQETKIGRLEH
;
A
#
# COMPACT_ATOMS: atom_id res chain seq x y z
N MET A 1 -25.02 -12.98 -34.11
CA MET A 1 -24.50 -13.75 -32.95
C MET A 1 -25.59 -13.79 -31.87
N GLN A 2 -26.65 -14.58 -32.07
CA GLN A 2 -27.72 -14.73 -31.07
C GLN A 2 -27.22 -15.70 -30.00
N VAL A 3 -26.92 -15.18 -28.80
CA VAL A 3 -26.66 -16.02 -27.63
C VAL A 3 -27.97 -16.72 -27.29
N SER A 4 -27.99 -18.05 -27.28
CA SER A 4 -29.22 -18.80 -27.02
C SER A 4 -29.59 -18.71 -25.53
N GLU A 5 -30.86 -18.45 -25.24
CA GLU A 5 -31.41 -18.37 -23.88
C GLU A 5 -31.13 -19.64 -23.06
N THR A 6 -31.08 -20.79 -23.75
CA THR A 6 -30.67 -22.08 -23.20
C THR A 6 -29.26 -22.06 -22.62
N LEU A 7 -28.31 -21.40 -23.29
CA LEU A 7 -26.92 -21.32 -22.86
C LEU A 7 -26.77 -20.42 -21.63
N ILE A 8 -27.53 -19.32 -21.57
CA ILE A 8 -27.58 -18.45 -20.40
C ILE A 8 -28.13 -19.21 -19.18
N ARG A 9 -29.22 -19.97 -19.35
CA ARG A 9 -29.80 -20.75 -18.24
C ARG A 9 -28.82 -21.80 -17.71
N THR A 10 -28.12 -22.53 -18.58
CA THR A 10 -27.13 -23.54 -18.16
C THR A 10 -25.97 -22.91 -17.40
N VAL A 11 -25.46 -21.75 -17.85
CA VAL A 11 -24.37 -21.05 -17.18
C VAL A 11 -24.81 -20.54 -15.80
N VAL A 12 -26.03 -20.00 -15.68
CA VAL A 12 -26.57 -19.53 -14.39
C VAL A 12 -26.77 -20.68 -13.40
N GLU A 13 -27.26 -21.83 -13.86
CA GLU A 13 -27.40 -23.03 -13.01
C GLU A 13 -26.04 -23.52 -12.51
N GLN A 14 -25.02 -23.53 -13.37
CA GLN A 14 -23.65 -23.88 -12.99
C GLN A 14 -23.05 -22.89 -11.98
N VAL A 15 -23.24 -21.58 -12.19
CA VAL A 15 -22.76 -20.56 -11.25
C VAL A 15 -23.46 -20.67 -9.90
N LEU A 16 -24.78 -20.91 -9.88
CA LEU A 16 -25.53 -21.09 -8.63
C LEU A 16 -25.11 -22.35 -7.88
N GLN A 17 -24.81 -23.45 -8.57
CA GLN A 17 -24.26 -24.65 -7.94
C GLN A 17 -22.86 -24.39 -7.36
N GLN A 18 -22.01 -23.66 -8.08
CA GLN A 18 -20.65 -23.34 -7.64
C GLN A 18 -20.64 -22.37 -6.45
N VAL A 19 -21.57 -21.42 -6.40
CA VAL A 19 -21.76 -20.53 -5.24
C VAL A 19 -22.28 -21.30 -4.02
N ARG A 20 -23.16 -22.30 -4.22
CA ARG A 20 -23.66 -23.15 -3.12
C ARG A 20 -22.61 -24.15 -2.62
N GLN A 21 -21.72 -24.64 -3.48
CA GLN A 21 -20.58 -25.48 -3.08
C GLN A 21 -19.39 -24.66 -2.54
N GLY A 22 -19.44 -23.33 -2.71
CA GLY A 22 -18.44 -22.38 -2.24
C GLY A 22 -18.57 -21.94 -0.78
N THR A 23 -19.30 -22.66 0.08
CA THR A 23 -19.11 -22.54 1.54
C THR A 23 -18.11 -23.59 2.01
N PRO A 24 -16.80 -23.28 2.04
CA PRO A 24 -15.88 -24.08 2.83
C PRO A 24 -16.30 -23.94 4.29
N THR A 25 -16.71 -25.04 4.90
CA THR A 25 -16.54 -25.23 6.34
C THR A 25 -15.03 -25.13 6.61
N MET A 26 -14.58 -23.92 6.92
CA MET A 26 -13.18 -23.71 7.25
C MET A 26 -12.89 -24.45 8.56
N PRO A 27 -11.84 -25.31 8.62
CA PRO A 27 -11.22 -25.61 9.89
C PRO A 27 -10.78 -24.28 10.52
N ALA A 28 -10.91 -24.15 11.84
CA ALA A 28 -10.46 -23.00 12.61
C ALA A 28 -8.95 -22.77 12.37
N THR A 29 -8.67 -22.07 11.29
CA THR A 29 -7.35 -21.60 10.93
C THR A 29 -7.28 -20.25 11.61
N ASN A 30 -6.30 -20.10 12.51
CA ASN A 30 -5.94 -18.81 13.08
C ASN A 30 -6.08 -17.73 12.00
N PRO A 31 -6.67 -16.57 12.32
CA PRO A 31 -6.78 -15.50 11.34
C PRO A 31 -5.39 -15.30 10.75
N PRO A 32 -5.22 -15.23 9.41
CA PRO A 32 -3.97 -14.81 8.86
C PRO A 32 -3.72 -13.42 9.45
N THR A 33 -2.81 -13.35 10.42
CA THR A 33 -2.18 -12.12 10.83
C THR A 33 -1.22 -11.71 9.73
N SER A 34 -1.74 -11.55 8.50
CA SER A 34 -1.38 -10.40 7.70
C SER A 34 -1.85 -9.19 8.49
N SER A 35 -1.12 -8.90 9.57
CA SER A 35 -0.97 -7.52 9.99
C SER A 35 -0.62 -6.81 8.69
N LEU A 36 -1.57 -6.05 8.15
CA LEU A 36 -1.18 -4.89 7.38
C LEU A 36 -0.07 -4.29 8.23
N GLN A 37 1.17 -4.29 7.71
CA GLN A 37 2.33 -3.87 8.47
C GLN A 37 2.22 -2.36 8.64
N TYR A 38 1.28 -1.92 9.48
CA TYR A 38 1.10 -0.56 9.89
C TYR A 38 2.40 -0.17 10.60
N GLY A 39 2.96 0.97 10.18
CA GLY A 39 4.29 1.42 10.53
C GLY A 39 5.39 1.05 9.53
N ARG A 40 5.13 0.20 8.52
CA ARG A 40 6.07 -0.02 7.41
C ARG A 40 6.17 1.27 6.59
N TYR A 41 7.40 1.73 6.38
CA TYR A 41 7.72 3.02 5.72
C TYR A 41 7.12 4.26 6.39
N GLY A 42 6.68 4.17 7.65
CA GLY A 42 6.13 5.31 8.39
C GLY A 42 4.65 5.60 8.13
N LEU A 43 3.90 4.69 7.51
CA LEU A 43 2.45 4.82 7.30
C LEU A 43 1.67 4.18 8.44
N PHE A 44 0.82 4.96 9.11
CA PHE A 44 0.01 4.54 10.25
C PHE A 44 -1.47 4.89 10.03
N LEU A 45 -2.38 4.14 10.66
CA LEU A 45 -3.81 4.44 10.63
C LEU A 45 -4.21 5.53 11.62
N SER A 46 -3.49 5.64 12.73
CA SER A 46 -3.72 6.61 13.81
C SER A 46 -2.57 7.60 13.89
N VAL A 47 -2.89 8.85 14.21
CA VAL A 47 -1.92 9.91 14.44
C VAL A 47 -1.10 9.63 15.69
N GLU A 48 -1.71 9.09 16.74
CA GLU A 48 -1.08 8.74 18.01
C GLU A 48 0.01 7.67 17.81
N ASP A 49 -0.26 6.66 16.97
CA ASP A 49 0.72 5.63 16.61
C ASP A 49 1.91 6.24 15.85
N ALA A 50 1.64 7.14 14.90
CA ALA A 50 2.68 7.83 14.14
C ALA A 50 3.57 8.70 15.05
N VAL A 51 2.97 9.47 15.97
CA VAL A 51 3.70 10.31 16.92
C VAL A 51 4.55 9.46 17.86
N THR A 52 4.00 8.36 18.37
CA THR A 52 4.72 7.44 19.25
C THR A 52 5.93 6.81 18.54
N ALA A 53 5.74 6.36 17.30
CA ALA A 53 6.82 5.80 16.49
C ALA A 53 7.89 6.85 16.16
N ALA A 54 7.48 8.06 15.77
CA ALA A 54 8.39 9.17 15.49
C ALA A 54 9.21 9.57 16.72
N ARG A 55 8.59 9.59 17.92
CA ARG A 55 9.28 9.89 19.17
C ARG A 55 10.36 8.84 19.47
N LYS A 56 10.04 7.55 19.31
CA LYS A 56 11.00 6.45 19.49
C LYS A 56 12.17 6.56 18.51
N ALA A 57 11.90 6.84 17.23
CA ALA A 57 12.94 7.03 16.22
C ALA A 57 13.81 8.26 16.50
N PHE A 58 13.22 9.35 16.99
CA PHE A 58 13.96 10.55 17.40
C PHE A 58 14.95 10.25 18.53
N GLU A 59 14.52 9.56 19.59
CA GLU A 59 15.40 9.22 20.71
C GLU A 59 16.61 8.39 20.22
N GLN A 60 16.38 7.42 19.32
CA GLN A 60 17.46 6.65 18.70
C GLN A 60 18.39 7.50 17.83
N LEU A 61 17.85 8.48 17.10
CA LEU A 61 18.64 9.35 16.22
C LEU A 61 19.38 10.46 16.99
N ARG A 62 18.83 10.92 18.13
CA ARG A 62 19.43 11.93 18.99
C ARG A 62 20.81 11.48 19.47
N ASP A 63 20.93 10.21 19.84
CA ASP A 63 22.15 9.65 20.41
C ASP A 63 23.18 9.26 19.34
N ARG A 64 22.90 9.51 18.04
CA ARG A 64 23.82 9.24 16.93
C ARG A 64 24.66 10.47 16.59
N PRO A 65 25.91 10.27 16.11
CA PRO A 65 26.74 11.36 15.60
C PRO A 65 26.09 12.10 14.42
N ILE A 66 26.47 13.37 14.24
CA ILE A 66 25.98 14.23 13.15
C ILE A 66 26.22 13.63 11.75
N GLU A 67 27.30 12.87 11.58
CA GLU A 67 27.62 12.18 10.32
C GLU A 67 26.54 11.20 9.87
N HIS A 68 25.85 10.55 10.81
CA HIS A 68 24.73 9.66 10.45
C HIS A 68 23.57 10.46 9.85
N ARG A 69 23.29 11.66 10.39
CA ARG A 69 22.26 12.55 9.83
C ARG A 69 22.63 12.99 8.42
N ARG A 70 23.91 13.32 8.19
CA ARG A 70 24.43 13.64 6.86
C ARG A 70 24.18 12.48 5.88
N ARG A 71 24.56 11.25 6.26
CA ARG A 71 24.35 10.06 5.41
C ARG A 71 22.87 9.80 5.12
N ILE A 72 21.99 9.95 6.11
CA ILE A 72 20.54 9.80 5.91
C ILE A 72 20.03 10.83 4.89
N ILE A 73 20.41 12.10 5.04
CA ILE A 73 20.00 13.17 4.12
C ILE A 73 20.51 12.92 2.70
N GLU A 74 21.75 12.45 2.56
CA GLU A 74 22.33 12.11 1.26
C GLU A 74 21.54 11.00 0.55
N HIS A 75 21.14 9.95 1.27
CA HIS A 75 20.29 8.89 0.70
C HIS A 75 18.93 9.41 0.26
N ILE A 76 18.28 10.24 1.08
CA ILE A 76 16.99 10.85 0.74
C ILE A 76 17.13 11.69 -0.54
N ARG A 77 18.14 12.57 -0.62
CA ARG A 77 18.39 13.40 -1.80
C ARG A 77 18.61 12.55 -3.05
N ARG A 78 19.45 11.51 -2.95
CA ARG A 78 19.74 10.62 -4.07
C ARG A 78 18.45 9.99 -4.61
N ILE A 79 17.62 9.41 -3.74
CA ILE A 79 16.34 8.79 -4.13
C ILE A 79 15.40 9.83 -4.74
N SER A 80 15.25 11.02 -4.14
CA SER A 80 14.38 12.07 -4.67
C SER A 80 14.81 12.55 -6.07
N ILE A 81 16.11 12.61 -6.34
CA ILE A 81 16.64 12.98 -7.67
C ILE A 81 16.40 11.85 -8.67
N GLU A 82 16.72 10.61 -8.30
CA GLU A 82 16.52 9.42 -9.13
C GLU A 82 15.03 9.23 -9.51
N SER A 83 14.11 9.49 -8.58
CA SER A 83 12.66 9.36 -8.75
C SER A 83 11.96 10.67 -9.14
N SER A 84 12.69 11.70 -9.55
CA SER A 84 12.14 13.06 -9.75
C SER A 84 10.98 13.12 -10.75
N VAL A 85 11.06 12.39 -11.86
CA VAL A 85 10.00 12.34 -12.88
C VAL A 85 8.73 11.67 -12.35
N GLU A 86 8.88 10.55 -11.64
CA GLU A 86 7.75 9.82 -11.04
C GLU A 86 7.05 10.69 -10.00
N LEU A 87 7.81 11.25 -9.06
CA LEU A 87 7.28 12.10 -7.99
C LEU A 87 6.61 13.36 -8.54
N GLY A 88 7.20 14.03 -9.53
CA GLY A 88 6.59 15.19 -10.17
C GLY A 88 5.33 14.85 -10.96
N THR A 89 5.28 13.66 -11.57
CA THR A 89 4.06 13.16 -12.23
C THR A 89 2.95 12.89 -11.22
N MET A 90 3.27 12.27 -10.07
CA MET A 90 2.31 12.05 -8.99
C MET A 90 1.79 13.37 -8.42
N GLU A 91 2.67 14.34 -8.14
CA GLU A 91 2.30 15.66 -7.65
C GLU A 91 1.33 16.37 -8.61
N MET A 92 1.64 16.38 -9.91
CA MET A 92 0.75 16.94 -10.94
C MET A 92 -0.59 16.21 -10.98
N GLN A 93 -0.60 14.88 -10.88
CA GLN A 93 -1.83 14.09 -10.91
C GLN A 93 -2.73 14.39 -9.70
N GLU A 94 -2.16 14.55 -8.52
CA GLU A 94 -2.87 14.84 -7.27
C GLU A 94 -3.34 16.30 -7.19
N THR A 95 -2.42 17.25 -7.43
CA THR A 95 -2.66 18.67 -7.15
C THR A 95 -3.10 19.49 -8.36
N LYS A 96 -2.81 19.02 -9.59
CA LYS A 96 -2.98 19.75 -10.86
C LYS A 96 -2.11 21.03 -10.97
N ILE A 97 -1.04 21.12 -10.19
CA ILE A 97 -0.12 22.26 -10.17
C ILE A 97 1.19 21.86 -10.88
N GLY A 98 1.79 22.77 -11.66
CA GLY A 98 3.11 22.62 -12.27
C GLY A 98 3.12 22.45 -13.79
N ARG A 99 4.23 21.94 -14.34
CA ARG A 99 4.41 21.54 -15.75
C ARG A 99 5.40 20.37 -15.82
N LEU A 100 5.08 19.34 -16.62
CA LEU A 100 5.92 18.15 -16.74
C LEU A 100 7.01 18.23 -17.81
N GLU A 101 6.99 19.26 -18.67
CA GLU A 101 8.06 19.46 -19.65
C GLU A 101 9.37 19.83 -18.95
N HIS A 102 10.18 18.82 -18.63
CA HIS A 102 11.57 18.92 -18.18
C HIS A 102 12.37 17.74 -18.75
#